data_AF-Q6M923-F1
#
_entry.id   AF-Q6M923-F1
#
_cell.length_a   1.000
_cell.length_b   1.000
_cell.length_c   1.000
_cell.angle_alpha   90.00
_cell.angle_beta   90.00
_cell.angle_gamma   90.00
#
_symmetry.space_group_name_H-M   'P 1'
#
loop_
_entity.id
_entity.type
_entity.pdbx_description
1 polymer ?
#
loop_
_entity_poly.entity_id
_entity_poly.type
_entity_poly.pdbx_seq_one_letter_code
_entity_poly.pdbx_strand_id
1 'polypeptide(L)'
;MSLPNPDNRPLLIGPPTGPEAPFPFRMEGEVISGFGRGSKELGIPTANLPVDDENAWIKNIDSGIYFGWASLKLPASHPNSVLYQKPPTSEPVMMDPVQQQQQQQQQQRNQQQQQEGGVGSAQQEKLVDQETGQWQIYPMVMSIGYNPFYKNTVRSAEVHVLGEFAADFYGVGMRLLITGFIRNEKDYSGLEALIADIHFDCEVARHSLARKGWRVRELGVKEGEEEGELDGSWLVR
;
A
#
# COMPACT_ATOMS: atom_id res chain seq x y z
N MET A 1 26.79 -6.62 4.83
CA MET A 1 26.82 -8.01 4.32
C MET A 1 25.79 -8.07 3.20
N SER A 2 26.10 -8.68 2.05
CA SER A 2 25.09 -8.93 1.01
C SER A 2 24.01 -9.85 1.57
N LEU A 3 22.74 -9.58 1.25
CA LEU A 3 21.67 -10.53 1.51
C LEU A 3 22.00 -11.86 0.81
N PRO A 4 21.62 -13.02 1.39
CA PRO A 4 21.70 -14.29 0.67
C PRO A 4 20.94 -14.16 -0.66
N ASN A 5 21.52 -14.63 -1.77
CA ASN A 5 20.88 -14.68 -3.08
C ASN A 5 20.30 -16.08 -3.30
N PRO A 6 19.00 -16.31 -3.06
CA PRO A 6 18.42 -17.63 -3.15
C PRO A 6 18.27 -18.04 -4.63
N ASP A 7 18.78 -19.23 -4.96
CA ASP A 7 18.74 -19.83 -6.30
C ASP A 7 19.49 -19.05 -7.39
N ASN A 8 20.49 -18.25 -7.02
CA ASN A 8 21.25 -17.38 -7.95
C ASN A 8 20.34 -16.51 -8.82
N ARG A 9 19.26 -15.98 -8.23
CA ARG A 9 18.29 -15.13 -8.92
C ARG A 9 18.98 -13.85 -9.42
N PRO A 10 18.70 -13.41 -10.65
CA PRO A 10 19.23 -12.17 -11.18
C PRO A 10 18.68 -10.97 -10.39
N LEU A 11 19.55 -10.01 -10.07
CA LEU A 11 19.18 -8.76 -9.41
C LEU A 11 18.44 -7.79 -10.35
N LEU A 12 18.62 -7.95 -11.66
CA LEU A 12 18.02 -7.12 -12.70
C LEU A 12 17.18 -8.00 -13.62
N ILE A 13 15.90 -7.64 -13.81
CA ILE A 13 14.98 -8.34 -14.70
C ILE A 13 14.82 -7.56 -16.01
N GLY A 14 14.88 -8.26 -17.15
CA GLY A 14 14.60 -7.69 -18.47
C GLY A 14 15.67 -6.70 -18.99
N PRO A 15 15.53 -6.25 -20.25
CA PRO A 15 16.56 -5.46 -20.93
C PRO A 15 16.70 -4.05 -20.33
N PRO A 16 17.84 -3.37 -20.55
CA PRO A 16 18.03 -2.00 -20.06
C PRO A 16 17.00 -0.99 -20.61
N THR A 17 16.41 -1.28 -21.77
CA THR A 17 15.47 -0.41 -22.49
C THR A 17 14.07 -0.34 -21.87
N GLY A 18 13.72 -1.21 -20.93
CA GLY A 18 12.43 -1.19 -20.25
C GLY A 18 11.67 -2.53 -20.30
N PRO A 19 10.44 -2.55 -19.78
CA PRO A 19 9.54 -3.70 -19.86
C PRO A 19 9.26 -4.12 -21.30
N GLU A 20 9.18 -5.43 -21.55
CA GLU A 20 8.82 -6.02 -22.84
C GLU A 20 7.44 -6.68 -22.77
N ALA A 21 6.78 -6.84 -23.93
CA ALA A 21 5.49 -7.52 -24.01
C ALA A 21 5.54 -8.90 -23.34
N PRO A 22 4.51 -9.28 -22.55
CA PRO A 22 3.20 -8.64 -22.45
C PRO A 22 3.12 -7.49 -21.42
N PHE A 23 4.22 -7.06 -20.82
CA PHE A 23 4.25 -5.97 -19.86
C PHE A 23 4.25 -4.59 -20.53
N PRO A 24 3.77 -3.53 -19.84
CA PRO A 24 3.18 -3.58 -18.51
C PRO A 24 1.69 -3.99 -18.50
N PHE A 25 1.29 -4.74 -17.47
CA PHE A 25 -0.13 -4.88 -17.14
C PHE A 25 -0.60 -3.72 -16.27
N ARG A 26 -1.90 -3.41 -16.32
CA ARG A 26 -2.55 -2.38 -15.50
C ARG A 26 -3.62 -3.03 -14.64
N MET A 27 -3.68 -2.60 -13.39
CA MET A 27 -4.70 -3.00 -12.41
C MET A 27 -5.08 -1.82 -11.56
N GLU A 28 -6.37 -1.63 -11.26
CA GLU A 28 -6.82 -0.66 -10.27
C GLU A 28 -7.87 -1.25 -9.34
N GLY A 29 -8.01 -0.67 -8.15
CA GLY A 29 -8.99 -1.08 -7.16
C GLY A 29 -8.80 -0.40 -5.82
N GLU A 30 -9.74 -0.61 -4.90
CA GLU A 30 -9.59 -0.17 -3.51
C GLU A 30 -8.83 -1.23 -2.70
N VAL A 31 -7.95 -0.76 -1.82
CA VAL A 31 -7.20 -1.63 -0.91
C VAL A 31 -8.15 -2.24 0.12
N ILE A 32 -8.28 -3.56 0.12
CA ILE A 32 -9.13 -4.30 1.08
C ILE A 32 -8.31 -5.04 2.12
N SER A 33 -8.93 -5.35 3.26
CA SER A 33 -8.32 -6.19 4.30
C SER A 33 -8.30 -7.65 3.85
N GLY A 34 -7.14 -8.30 3.98
CA GLY A 34 -7.03 -9.76 3.85
C GLY A 34 -7.44 -10.49 5.14
N PHE A 35 -7.19 -11.81 5.20
CA PHE A 35 -7.52 -12.65 6.36
C PHE A 35 -6.62 -12.43 7.60
N GLY A 36 -5.56 -11.62 7.49
CA GLY A 36 -4.70 -11.24 8.62
C GLY A 36 -3.86 -12.37 9.23
N ARG A 37 -3.55 -13.44 8.47
CA ARG A 37 -2.92 -14.66 9.02
C ARG A 37 -1.39 -14.71 8.99
N GLY A 38 -0.69 -13.76 8.35
CA GLY A 38 0.77 -13.84 8.23
C GLY A 38 1.54 -12.53 8.08
N SER A 39 0.95 -11.49 7.48
CA SER A 39 1.69 -10.26 7.15
C SER A 39 2.28 -9.54 8.36
N LYS A 40 1.58 -9.54 9.51
CA LYS A 40 2.08 -8.91 10.75
C LYS A 40 3.28 -9.65 11.36
N GLU A 41 3.28 -10.98 11.30
CA GLU A 41 4.39 -11.79 11.83
C GLU A 41 5.61 -11.75 10.90
N LEU A 42 5.37 -11.69 9.58
CA LEU A 42 6.41 -11.56 8.57
C LEU A 42 7.10 -10.19 8.61
N GLY A 43 6.43 -9.14 9.11
CA GLY A 43 6.89 -7.76 9.00
C GLY A 43 6.78 -7.20 7.56
N ILE A 44 5.97 -7.84 6.71
CA ILE A 44 5.83 -7.52 5.28
C ILE A 44 4.33 -7.29 5.01
N PRO A 45 3.82 -6.07 5.22
CA PRO A 45 2.40 -5.76 5.05
C PRO A 45 1.99 -5.86 3.57
N THR A 46 0.87 -6.53 3.30
CA THR A 46 0.31 -6.66 1.94
C THR A 46 -1.06 -5.97 1.83
N ALA A 47 -1.21 -5.18 0.76
CA ALA A 47 -2.48 -4.63 0.31
C ALA A 47 -3.16 -5.65 -0.61
N ASN A 48 -4.41 -5.99 -0.33
CA ASN A 48 -5.16 -6.92 -1.17
C ASN A 48 -5.98 -6.10 -2.16
N LEU A 49 -6.01 -6.51 -3.43
CA LEU A 49 -6.91 -5.96 -4.44
C LEU A 49 -7.93 -7.01 -4.89
N PRO A 50 -9.18 -6.61 -5.19
CA PRO A 50 -10.16 -7.52 -5.76
C PRO A 50 -9.71 -8.00 -7.14
N VAL A 51 -9.96 -9.29 -7.43
CA VAL A 51 -9.80 -9.85 -8.78
C VAL A 51 -11.19 -10.03 -9.38
N ASP A 52 -11.49 -9.25 -10.40
CA ASP A 52 -12.79 -9.16 -11.06
C ASP A 52 -12.64 -9.27 -12.59
N ASP A 53 -13.71 -8.92 -13.32
CA ASP A 53 -13.73 -9.02 -14.78
C ASP A 53 -12.92 -7.93 -15.47
N GLU A 54 -12.69 -6.77 -14.83
CA GLU A 54 -11.82 -5.71 -15.36
C GLU A 54 -10.35 -6.14 -15.38
N ASN A 55 -9.97 -6.98 -14.41
CA ASN A 55 -8.64 -7.55 -14.28
C ASN A 55 -8.60 -9.03 -14.68
N ALA A 56 -9.50 -9.47 -15.59
CA ALA A 56 -9.62 -10.87 -16.01
C ALA A 56 -8.33 -11.47 -16.59
N TRP A 57 -7.40 -10.66 -17.07
CA TRP A 57 -6.08 -11.09 -17.52
C TRP A 57 -5.28 -11.82 -16.43
N ILE A 58 -5.55 -11.56 -15.15
CA ILE A 58 -4.94 -12.24 -13.99
C ILE A 58 -5.18 -13.76 -14.04
N LYS A 59 -6.28 -14.20 -14.67
CA LYS A 59 -6.62 -15.62 -14.84
C LYS A 59 -5.70 -16.34 -15.82
N ASN A 60 -5.03 -15.61 -16.72
CA ASN A 60 -4.27 -16.15 -17.84
C ASN A 60 -2.75 -15.96 -17.71
N ILE A 61 -2.28 -15.40 -16.61
CA ILE A 61 -0.86 -15.29 -16.29
C ILE A 61 -0.46 -16.33 -15.26
N ASP A 62 0.83 -16.65 -15.21
CA ASP A 62 1.36 -17.61 -14.25
C ASP A 62 1.12 -17.15 -12.80
N SER A 63 1.10 -18.10 -11.86
CA SER A 63 1.22 -17.75 -10.45
C SER A 63 2.67 -17.42 -10.11
N GLY A 64 2.89 -16.38 -9.33
CA GLY A 64 4.20 -16.05 -8.83
C GLY A 64 4.33 -14.62 -8.36
N ILE A 65 5.58 -14.19 -8.30
CA ILE A 65 5.98 -12.86 -7.84
C ILE A 65 6.26 -11.98 -9.04
N TYR A 66 5.55 -10.87 -9.09
CA TYR A 66 5.66 -9.80 -10.06
C TYR A 66 6.16 -8.53 -9.38
N PHE A 67 6.53 -7.52 -10.16
CA PHE A 67 6.95 -6.23 -9.64
C PHE A 67 6.56 -5.10 -10.58
N GLY A 68 6.64 -3.88 -10.05
CA GLY A 68 6.42 -2.67 -10.84
C GLY A 68 6.16 -1.47 -9.97
N TRP A 69 5.26 -0.61 -10.43
CA TRP A 69 4.90 0.62 -9.75
C TRP A 69 3.48 0.53 -9.19
N ALA A 70 3.30 0.96 -7.95
CA ALA A 70 2.00 1.24 -7.36
C ALA A 70 1.82 2.76 -7.26
N SER A 71 0.60 3.25 -7.41
CA SER A 71 0.23 4.57 -6.92
C SER A 71 -0.93 4.48 -5.94
N LEU A 72 -0.85 5.29 -4.89
CA LEU A 72 -1.84 5.37 -3.83
C LEU A 72 -2.48 6.76 -3.82
N LYS A 73 -3.81 6.83 -3.79
CA LYS A 73 -4.55 8.08 -3.63
C LYS A 73 -4.80 8.38 -2.14
N LEU A 74 -3.72 8.61 -1.39
CA LEU A 74 -3.80 8.80 0.07
C LEU A 74 -4.61 10.08 0.39
N PRO A 75 -5.62 10.00 1.29
CA PRO A 75 -6.43 11.15 1.68
C PRO A 75 -5.59 12.14 2.51
N ALA A 76 -6.03 13.40 2.63
CA ALA A 76 -5.21 14.45 3.25
C ALA A 76 -5.00 14.21 4.76
N SER A 77 -5.88 13.45 5.43
CA SER A 77 -5.69 13.03 6.83
C SER A 77 -4.64 11.94 7.02
N HIS A 78 -4.21 11.24 5.97
CA HIS A 78 -3.26 10.15 6.09
C HIS A 78 -1.84 10.69 6.35
N PRO A 79 -1.09 10.24 7.37
CA PRO A 79 0.23 10.81 7.72
C PRO A 79 1.29 10.78 6.62
N ASN A 80 1.18 9.82 5.69
CA ASN A 80 2.05 9.72 4.51
C ASN A 80 1.55 10.49 3.28
N SER A 81 0.41 11.18 3.35
CA SER A 81 -0.07 11.98 2.23
C SER A 81 0.82 13.20 2.01
N VAL A 82 1.11 13.55 0.76
CA VAL A 82 1.75 14.83 0.41
C VAL A 82 0.93 16.05 0.83
N LEU A 83 -0.37 15.87 1.08
CA LEU A 83 -1.28 16.91 1.56
C LEU A 83 -1.40 16.93 3.09
N TYR A 84 -0.71 16.03 3.80
CA TYR A 84 -0.87 15.88 5.24
C TYR A 84 -0.40 17.11 6.01
N GLN A 85 -1.31 17.64 6.82
CA GLN A 85 -1.01 18.68 7.79
C GLN A 85 -1.11 18.08 9.19
N LYS A 86 0.01 18.02 9.89
CA LYS A 86 0.04 17.51 11.26
C LYS A 86 -0.89 18.38 12.13
N PRO A 87 -1.86 17.79 12.86
CA PRO A 87 -2.71 18.55 13.76
C PRO A 87 -1.87 19.30 14.79
N PRO A 88 -2.28 20.52 15.20
CA PRO A 88 -1.58 21.27 16.23
C PRO A 88 -1.52 20.42 17.51
N THR A 89 -0.31 20.20 18.01
CA THR A 89 -0.11 19.53 19.30
C THR A 89 -0.70 20.42 20.39
N SER A 90 -1.85 20.05 20.94
CA SER A 90 -2.32 20.66 22.19
C SER A 90 -1.40 20.14 23.30
N GLU A 91 -0.47 20.98 23.75
CA GLU A 91 0.11 20.77 25.07
C GLU A 91 -1.04 20.68 26.08
N PRO A 92 -1.01 19.76 27.04
CA PRO A 92 -1.98 19.77 28.12
C PRO A 92 -1.84 21.11 28.84
N VAL A 93 -2.72 22.05 28.52
CA VAL A 93 -2.89 23.27 29.31
C VAL A 93 -3.24 22.77 30.70
N MET A 94 -2.34 22.98 31.66
CA MET A 94 -2.68 22.76 33.07
C MET A 94 -3.88 23.65 33.36
N MET A 95 -5.08 23.06 33.35
CA MET A 95 -6.29 23.78 33.69
C MET A 95 -6.18 24.18 35.15
N ASP A 96 -6.31 25.48 35.41
CA ASP A 96 -6.45 26.04 36.75
C ASP A 96 -7.48 25.20 37.54
N PRO A 97 -7.16 24.74 38.76
CA PRO A 97 -8.09 23.98 39.60
C PRO A 97 -9.49 24.60 39.68
N VAL A 98 -9.59 25.94 39.65
CA VAL A 98 -10.87 26.65 39.67
C VAL A 98 -11.67 26.40 38.38
N GLN A 99 -11.02 26.40 37.22
CA GLN A 99 -11.66 26.10 35.95
C GLN A 99 -12.07 24.63 35.84
N GLN A 100 -11.26 23.70 36.38
CA GLN A 100 -11.63 22.29 36.47
C GLN A 100 -12.90 22.10 37.30
N GLN A 101 -13.00 22.79 38.44
CA GLN A 101 -14.17 22.70 39.31
C GLN A 101 -15.43 23.27 38.64
N GLN A 102 -15.31 24.36 37.89
CA GLN A 102 -16.42 24.94 37.13
C GLN A 102 -16.88 24.04 35.98
N GLN A 103 -15.96 23.44 35.21
CA GLN A 103 -16.31 22.48 34.16
C GLN A 103 -16.97 21.23 34.73
N GLN A 104 -16.47 20.68 35.84
CA GLN A 104 -17.10 19.53 36.50
C GLN A 104 -18.54 19.86 36.96
N GLN A 105 -18.76 21.05 37.54
CA GLN A 105 -20.11 21.49 37.91
C GLN A 105 -21.03 21.69 36.70
N GLN A 106 -20.50 22.13 35.56
CA GLN A 106 -21.28 22.31 34.35
C GLN A 106 -21.62 20.97 33.66
N GLN A 107 -20.67 20.02 33.65
CA GLN A 107 -20.92 18.67 33.17
C GLN A 107 -21.95 17.93 34.03
N GLN A 108 -21.89 18.07 35.36
CA GLN A 108 -22.92 17.52 36.25
C GLN A 108 -24.31 18.12 35.97
N ARG A 109 -24.38 19.43 35.70
CA ARG A 109 -25.64 20.09 35.28
C ARG A 109 -26.17 19.56 33.95
N ASN A 110 -25.30 19.35 32.97
CA ASN A 110 -25.70 18.84 31.66
C ASN A 110 -26.13 17.36 31.73
N GLN A 111 -25.48 16.53 32.55
CA GLN A 111 -25.88 15.14 32.75
C GLN A 111 -27.24 15.01 33.44
N GLN A 112 -27.57 15.93 34.37
CA GLN A 112 -28.90 15.97 34.98
C GLN A 112 -30.00 16.35 33.98
N GLN A 113 -29.68 17.16 32.96
CA GLN A 113 -30.64 17.53 31.91
C GLN A 113 -30.79 16.47 30.82
N GLN A 114 -29.79 15.63 30.59
CA GLN A 114 -29.83 14.59 29.56
C GLN A 114 -30.59 13.32 29.96
N GLN A 115 -31.11 13.22 31.18
CA GLN A 115 -32.04 12.14 31.54
C GLN A 115 -33.46 12.35 30.97
N GLU A 116 -33.72 13.47 30.30
CA GLU A 116 -34.95 13.69 29.53
C GLU A 116 -34.62 13.94 28.05
N GLY A 117 -34.29 12.87 27.31
CA GLY A 117 -34.07 12.97 25.87
C GLY A 117 -33.22 11.84 25.31
N GLY A 118 -33.81 10.66 25.22
CA GLY A 118 -33.15 9.50 24.62
C GLY A 118 -32.94 9.63 23.10
N VAL A 119 -32.10 8.71 22.63
CA VAL A 119 -31.73 8.40 21.24
C VAL A 119 -30.66 9.31 20.66
N GLY A 120 -29.41 8.88 20.90
CA GLY A 120 -28.25 9.38 20.17
C GLY A 120 -28.22 8.91 18.72
N SER A 121 -27.42 9.59 17.92
CA SER A 121 -26.67 8.96 16.83
C SER A 121 -25.50 9.87 16.48
N ALA A 122 -24.30 9.44 16.89
CA ALA A 122 -23.05 9.97 16.38
C ALA A 122 -22.82 9.34 15.00
N GLN A 123 -23.26 10.02 13.93
CA GLN A 123 -22.96 9.63 12.55
C GLN A 123 -22.78 10.89 11.70
N GLN A 124 -21.67 11.63 11.88
CA GLN A 124 -21.38 12.76 11.00
C GLN A 124 -19.87 13.08 10.88
N GLU A 125 -19.01 12.09 10.65
CA GLU A 125 -17.58 12.37 10.36
C GLU A 125 -17.02 11.76 9.07
N LYS A 126 -17.82 11.07 8.24
CA LYS A 126 -17.25 10.23 7.17
C LYS A 126 -17.22 10.80 5.74
N LEU A 127 -17.48 12.08 5.49
CA LEU A 127 -17.68 12.57 4.10
C LEU A 127 -16.65 13.54 3.51
N VAL A 128 -15.63 14.01 4.24
CA VAL A 128 -14.79 15.12 3.72
C VAL A 128 -13.51 14.68 2.99
N ASP A 129 -12.98 13.46 3.17
CA ASP A 129 -11.56 13.24 2.82
C ASP A 129 -11.25 12.30 1.65
N GLN A 130 -12.24 11.64 1.04
CA GLN A 130 -11.95 10.68 -0.05
C GLN A 130 -11.69 11.36 -1.42
N GLU A 131 -12.23 12.55 -1.67
CA GLU A 131 -12.07 13.23 -2.96
C GLU A 131 -10.76 14.03 -3.09
N THR A 132 -10.10 14.34 -1.98
CA THR A 132 -8.97 15.30 -1.91
C THR A 132 -7.60 14.67 -2.18
N GLY A 133 -7.48 13.35 -2.13
CA GLY A 133 -6.18 12.67 -2.22
C GLY A 133 -5.46 12.87 -3.55
N GLN A 134 -4.13 13.03 -3.49
CA GLN A 134 -3.25 13.03 -4.66
C GLN A 134 -2.55 11.67 -4.82
N TRP A 135 -2.42 11.23 -6.07
CA TRP A 135 -1.71 10.01 -6.42
C TRP A 135 -0.22 10.14 -6.13
N GLN A 136 0.31 9.20 -5.34
CA GLN A 136 1.74 9.11 -5.01
C GLN A 136 2.28 7.76 -5.46
N ILE A 137 3.41 7.76 -6.17
CA ILE A 137 3.98 6.58 -6.80
C ILE A 137 5.05 5.95 -5.90
N TYR A 138 5.02 4.63 -5.80
CA TYR A 138 5.94 3.80 -5.04
C TYR A 138 6.34 2.56 -5.86
N PRO A 139 7.56 2.04 -5.70
CA PRO A 139 7.88 0.71 -6.20
C PRO A 139 7.09 -0.35 -5.43
N MET A 140 6.80 -1.49 -6.04
CA MET A 140 6.07 -2.58 -5.41
C MET A 140 6.56 -3.95 -5.87
N VAL A 141 6.32 -4.96 -5.04
CA VAL A 141 6.26 -6.36 -5.44
C VAL A 141 4.82 -6.87 -5.26
N MET A 142 4.44 -7.86 -6.04
CA MET A 142 3.07 -8.38 -6.07
C MET A 142 3.09 -9.90 -6.15
N SER A 143 2.38 -10.56 -5.26
CA SER A 143 2.07 -11.98 -5.36
C SER A 143 0.75 -12.17 -6.10
N ILE A 144 0.76 -13.02 -7.11
CA ILE A 144 -0.45 -13.47 -7.80
C ILE A 144 -0.50 -14.99 -7.70
N GLY A 145 -1.57 -15.50 -7.11
CA GLY A 145 -1.68 -16.93 -6.78
C GLY A 145 -3.12 -17.38 -6.66
N TYR A 146 -3.32 -18.62 -6.22
CA TYR A 146 -4.65 -19.13 -5.90
C TYR A 146 -4.91 -19.05 -4.41
N ASN A 147 -6.13 -18.65 -4.03
CA ASN A 147 -6.52 -18.54 -2.63
C ASN A 147 -6.94 -19.91 -2.05
N PRO A 148 -6.21 -20.46 -1.06
CA PRO A 148 -6.53 -21.75 -0.47
C PRO A 148 -7.88 -21.79 0.26
N PHE A 149 -8.33 -20.65 0.80
CA PHE A 149 -9.62 -20.56 1.49
C PHE A 149 -10.79 -20.84 0.56
N TYR A 150 -10.67 -20.43 -0.70
CA TYR A 150 -11.66 -20.70 -1.74
C TYR A 150 -11.29 -21.96 -2.54
N LYS A 151 -10.69 -22.98 -1.90
CA LYS A 151 -10.30 -24.25 -2.54
C LYS A 151 -9.47 -24.06 -3.82
N ASN A 152 -8.64 -23.02 -3.86
CA ASN A 152 -7.85 -22.63 -5.02
C ASN A 152 -8.66 -22.40 -6.31
N THR A 153 -9.93 -21.99 -6.20
CA THR A 153 -10.76 -21.65 -7.37
C THR A 153 -10.75 -20.17 -7.71
N VAL A 154 -10.20 -19.33 -6.83
CA VAL A 154 -10.18 -17.87 -6.96
C VAL A 154 -8.72 -17.40 -6.92
N ARG A 155 -8.36 -16.50 -7.84
CA ARG A 155 -7.04 -15.86 -7.87
C ARG A 155 -6.97 -14.75 -6.80
N SER A 156 -5.81 -14.59 -6.16
CA SER A 156 -5.50 -13.48 -5.28
C SER A 156 -4.44 -12.57 -5.90
N ALA A 157 -4.52 -11.29 -5.54
CA ALA A 157 -3.59 -10.24 -5.94
C ALA A 157 -3.18 -9.47 -4.68
N GLU A 158 -1.97 -9.72 -4.21
CA GLU A 158 -1.44 -9.14 -2.98
C GLU A 158 -0.21 -8.30 -3.27
N VAL A 159 -0.24 -7.03 -2.88
CA VAL A 159 0.79 -6.05 -3.20
C VAL A 159 1.53 -5.66 -1.94
N HIS A 160 2.86 -5.78 -1.94
CA HIS A 160 3.70 -5.14 -0.95
C HIS A 160 4.29 -3.86 -1.56
N VAL A 161 3.82 -2.72 -1.06
CA VAL A 161 4.30 -1.40 -1.48
C VAL A 161 5.62 -1.11 -0.78
N LEU A 162 6.66 -0.80 -1.54
CA LEU A 162 8.01 -0.55 -1.04
C LEU A 162 8.15 0.91 -0.58
N GLY A 163 7.48 1.23 0.52
CA GLY A 163 7.54 2.51 1.21
C GLY A 163 7.36 2.33 2.72
N GLU A 164 7.71 3.36 3.48
CA GLU A 164 7.49 3.38 4.93
C GLU A 164 6.17 4.09 5.22
N PHE A 165 5.24 3.39 5.88
CA PHE A 165 3.92 3.92 6.19
C PHE A 165 3.71 3.99 7.71
N ALA A 166 3.28 5.15 8.19
CA ALA A 166 2.99 5.39 9.60
C ALA A 166 1.56 4.96 10.00
N ALA A 167 0.72 4.62 9.03
CA ALA A 167 -0.64 4.13 9.21
C ALA A 167 -1.03 3.19 8.06
N ASP A 168 -2.06 2.37 8.30
CA ASP A 168 -2.69 1.55 7.27
C ASP A 168 -3.50 2.42 6.30
N PHE A 169 -3.63 1.96 5.05
CA PHE A 169 -4.34 2.66 3.97
C PHE A 169 -5.48 1.83 3.35
N TYR A 170 -6.25 1.12 4.18
CA TYR A 170 -7.45 0.42 3.72
C TYR A 170 -8.50 1.38 3.15
N GLY A 171 -9.21 0.95 2.10
CA GLY A 171 -10.20 1.76 1.37
C GLY A 171 -9.60 2.84 0.48
N VAL A 172 -8.26 2.96 0.41
CA VAL A 172 -7.60 3.89 -0.50
C VAL A 172 -7.58 3.32 -1.91
N GLY A 173 -7.85 4.18 -2.90
CA GLY A 173 -7.67 3.82 -4.31
C GLY A 173 -6.20 3.56 -4.63
N MET A 174 -5.94 2.42 -5.26
CA MET A 174 -4.62 1.98 -5.70
C MET A 174 -4.64 1.70 -7.21
N ARG A 175 -3.58 2.09 -7.90
CA ARG A 175 -3.30 1.69 -9.29
C ARG A 175 -1.95 1.01 -9.38
N LEU A 176 -1.84 0.02 -10.26
CA LEU A 176 -0.62 -0.75 -10.47
C LEU A 176 -0.22 -0.74 -11.94
N LEU A 177 1.06 -0.52 -12.19
CA LEU A 177 1.73 -0.79 -13.45
C LEU A 177 2.70 -1.96 -13.22
N ILE A 178 2.28 -3.17 -13.56
CA ILE A 178 3.06 -4.40 -13.37
C ILE A 178 4.04 -4.50 -14.54
N THR A 179 5.34 -4.40 -14.28
CA THR A 179 6.37 -4.25 -15.31
C THR A 179 7.16 -5.53 -15.60
N GLY A 180 7.07 -6.55 -14.75
CA GLY A 180 7.78 -7.79 -15.00
C GLY A 180 7.48 -8.89 -13.99
N PHE A 181 8.03 -10.07 -14.28
CA PHE A 181 7.94 -11.27 -13.48
C PHE A 181 9.30 -11.58 -12.84
N ILE A 182 9.30 -11.90 -11.54
CA ILE A 182 10.51 -12.26 -10.79
C ILE A 182 10.67 -13.77 -10.75
N ARG A 183 9.64 -14.51 -10.31
CA ARG A 183 9.72 -15.97 -10.09
C ARG A 183 8.35 -16.60 -9.87
N ASN A 184 8.28 -17.92 -10.02
CA ASN A 184 7.11 -18.73 -9.65
C ASN A 184 6.88 -18.73 -8.13
N GLU A 185 5.66 -19.11 -7.72
CA GLU A 185 5.36 -19.50 -6.34
C GLU A 185 6.28 -20.64 -5.90
N LYS A 186 6.63 -20.67 -4.61
CA LYS A 186 7.50 -21.70 -4.02
C LYS A 186 6.90 -22.20 -2.72
N ASP A 187 7.16 -23.47 -2.45
CA ASP A 187 6.96 -24.05 -1.13
C ASP A 187 8.22 -23.81 -0.28
N TYR A 188 8.02 -23.49 0.99
CA TYR A 188 9.10 -23.22 1.93
C TYR A 188 9.03 -24.18 3.11
N SER A 189 10.19 -24.69 3.52
CA SER A 189 10.31 -25.54 4.71
C SER A 189 10.20 -24.76 6.03
N GLY A 190 10.23 -23.42 5.99
CA GLY A 190 10.18 -22.57 7.16
C GLY A 190 10.05 -21.08 6.85
N LEU A 191 9.65 -20.31 7.87
CA LEU A 191 9.34 -18.87 7.78
C LEU A 191 10.55 -18.03 7.34
N GLU A 192 11.74 -18.35 7.85
CA GLU A 192 12.97 -17.60 7.57
C GLU A 192 13.34 -17.66 6.08
N ALA A 193 13.18 -18.83 5.46
CA ALA A 193 13.45 -19.01 4.03
C ALA A 193 12.46 -18.22 3.17
N LEU A 194 11.18 -18.18 3.56
CA LEU A 194 10.16 -17.37 2.91
C LEU A 194 10.51 -15.87 3.01
N ILE A 195 10.82 -15.38 4.21
CA ILE A 195 11.18 -13.96 4.44
C ILE A 195 12.42 -13.58 3.62
N ALA A 196 13.45 -14.42 3.62
CA ALA A 196 14.68 -14.16 2.87
C ALA A 196 14.40 -14.03 1.37
N ASP A 197 13.53 -14.88 0.82
CA ASP A 197 13.14 -14.81 -0.59
C ASP A 197 12.35 -13.54 -0.91
N ILE A 198 11.40 -13.15 -0.06
CA ILE A 198 10.61 -11.93 -0.26
C ILE A 198 11.53 -10.69 -0.18
N HIS A 199 12.45 -10.64 0.78
CA HIS A 199 13.42 -9.54 0.85
C HIS A 199 14.26 -9.45 -0.41
N PHE A 200 14.70 -10.58 -0.96
CA PHE A 200 15.45 -10.59 -2.21
C PHE A 200 14.57 -10.15 -3.39
N ASP A 201 13.30 -10.55 -3.44
CA ASP A 201 12.34 -10.07 -4.45
C ASP A 201 12.17 -8.54 -4.41
N CYS A 202 12.11 -7.95 -3.21
CA CYS A 202 12.08 -6.50 -3.02
C CYS A 202 13.36 -5.83 -3.55
N GLU A 203 14.53 -6.43 -3.32
CA GLU A 203 15.79 -5.93 -3.87
C GLU A 203 15.81 -6.00 -5.40
N VAL A 204 15.35 -7.10 -5.99
CA VAL A 204 15.20 -7.23 -7.44
C VAL A 204 14.32 -6.12 -8.00
N ALA A 205 13.17 -5.86 -7.36
CA ALA A 205 12.28 -4.78 -7.78
C ALA A 205 12.95 -3.41 -7.69
N ARG A 206 13.57 -3.07 -6.55
CA ARG A 206 14.28 -1.78 -6.36
C ARG A 206 15.35 -1.57 -7.43
N HIS A 207 16.20 -2.57 -7.65
CA HIS A 207 17.31 -2.46 -8.61
C HIS A 207 16.80 -2.41 -10.06
N SER A 208 15.79 -3.22 -10.39
CA SER A 208 15.23 -3.25 -11.74
C SER A 208 14.56 -1.92 -12.10
N LEU A 209 13.78 -1.36 -11.17
CA LEU A 209 12.99 -0.13 -11.34
C LEU A 209 13.81 1.16 -11.25
N ALA A 210 14.98 1.14 -10.63
CA ALA A 210 15.89 2.28 -10.58
C ALA A 210 16.55 2.59 -11.94
N ARG A 211 16.52 1.65 -12.90
CA ARG A 211 17.11 1.85 -14.22
C ARG A 211 16.26 2.78 -15.08
N LYS A 212 16.93 3.57 -15.92
CA LYS A 212 16.33 4.59 -16.78
C LYS A 212 15.10 4.10 -17.58
N GLY A 213 15.21 2.99 -18.30
CA GLY A 213 14.11 2.41 -19.10
C GLY A 213 12.92 1.87 -18.28
N TRP A 214 13.09 1.71 -16.96
CA TRP A 214 12.10 1.09 -16.06
C TRP A 214 11.48 2.09 -15.09
N ARG A 215 12.19 3.19 -14.85
CA ARG A 215 11.76 4.28 -13.99
C ARG A 215 10.67 5.09 -14.69
N VAL A 216 9.56 5.35 -13.99
CA VAL A 216 8.50 6.22 -14.53
C VAL A 216 8.92 7.69 -14.55
N ARG A 217 8.49 8.42 -15.59
CA ARG A 217 8.73 9.87 -15.76
C ARG A 217 8.13 10.70 -14.62
N GLU A 218 6.97 10.28 -14.12
CA GLU A 218 6.12 11.05 -13.20
C GLU A 218 6.69 11.16 -11.77
N LEU A 219 7.72 10.38 -11.44
CA LEU A 219 8.45 10.52 -10.19
C LEU A 219 9.39 11.74 -10.18
N GLY A 220 9.58 12.41 -11.33
CA GLY A 220 10.53 13.52 -11.49
C GLY A 220 11.99 13.10 -11.31
N VAL A 221 12.86 14.09 -11.22
CA VAL A 221 14.32 13.94 -11.08
C VAL A 221 14.75 14.44 -9.71
N LYS A 222 15.39 13.58 -8.92
CA LYS A 222 16.13 13.99 -7.73
C LYS A 222 17.57 14.33 -8.12
N GLU A 223 18.26 15.11 -7.29
CA GLU A 223 19.66 15.46 -7.51
C GLU A 223 20.51 14.20 -7.67
N GLY A 224 21.20 14.07 -8.81
CA GLY A 224 22.02 12.91 -9.15
C GLY A 224 21.28 11.72 -9.78
N GLU A 225 19.96 11.79 -9.95
CA GLU A 225 19.18 10.78 -10.69
C GLU A 225 18.98 11.20 -12.16
N GLU A 226 18.88 10.24 -13.06
CA GLU A 226 18.39 10.49 -14.42
C GLU A 226 16.86 10.42 -14.46
N GLU A 227 16.26 11.19 -15.36
CA GLU A 227 14.82 11.09 -15.64
C GLU A 227 14.49 9.70 -16.20
N GLY A 228 13.42 9.10 -15.70
CA GLY A 228 12.91 7.82 -16.19
C GLY A 228 12.36 7.92 -17.60
N GLU A 229 12.37 6.81 -18.35
CA GLU A 229 11.87 6.75 -19.74
C GLU A 229 10.52 6.03 -19.86
N LEU A 230 10.06 5.35 -18.79
CA LEU A 230 8.79 4.64 -18.80
C LEU A 230 7.61 5.62 -18.66
N ASP A 231 6.59 5.48 -19.52
CA ASP A 231 5.33 6.21 -19.38
C ASP A 231 4.53 5.66 -18.20
N GLY A 232 4.55 6.40 -17.09
CA GLY A 232 3.74 6.14 -15.91
C GLY A 232 2.53 7.06 -15.80
N SER A 233 2.17 7.81 -16.84
CA SER A 233 1.14 8.86 -16.76
C SER A 233 -0.20 8.32 -16.23
N TRP A 234 -0.55 7.07 -16.54
CA TRP A 234 -1.77 6.42 -16.06
C TRP A 234 -1.82 6.28 -14.52
N LEU A 235 -0.68 6.17 -13.85
CA LEU A 235 -0.60 6.07 -12.38
C LEU A 235 -1.08 7.34 -11.66
N VAL A 236 -1.07 8.49 -12.33
CA VAL A 236 -1.36 9.81 -11.73
C VAL A 236 -2.54 10.54 -12.39
N ARG A 237 -3.27 9.88 -13.28
CA ARG A 237 -4.46 10.44 -13.96
C ARG A 237 -5.66 10.67 -13.03
#